data_AF-A0A960A0L7-F1
#
_entry.id   AF-A0A960A0L7-F1
#
_cell.length_a   1.000
_cell.length_b   1.000
_cell.length_c   1.000
_cell.angle_alpha   90.00
_cell.angle_beta   90.00
_cell.angle_gamma   90.00
#
_symmetry.space_group_name_H-M   'P 1'
#
loop_
_entity.id
_entity.type
_entity.pdbx_description
1 polymer ?
#
loop_
_entity_poly.entity_id
_entity_poly.type
_entity_poly.pdbx_seq_one_letter_code
_entity_poly.pdbx_strand_id
1 'polypeptide(L)'
;MNGRALIRAAGVPAFVALALAACGASPTPAHADVSCTRYASASGSDGASGSASSPYRTAQRLQDSLRPGDVGCLAPGQTFSGRLRGNTSGTPGNPIVMTSGPGAGRATIVGEIYLPADSHDVTYRNLNLNGQSSFRVSPNILGDRISFLSNDVTDNHHAICFHLGKVGEGVAENTVIDGNRIHDCGRLPATGLDHGIYVETARNTRITNNYIYDNADYGIQLYPDAQGTYVANNVIDGNGRGITVSGENGYASSNNTIVNNTISNSTDTSNLETYWGSGQGSGNKAQGNCLWNARKGNVGESSGLSVSGSIIQNPQYVDRGAKNFAMSPGSPCAGKGPAADSAAPPSPGSSSSAAPPPSVAVLVAAPSSVARSAAPSKRTKRAVVRAAAVKVRWLKRRRAFVVTTRPFAGRVSIVARAGGRIVGNCRRRFTRPRPAACYIEVSTRSAAAAGRVRIHATLPLRRGRVQRVTLTRAIPAMPRGAGALRLTGTGPDSIPR
;
A
#
# COMPACT_ATOMS: atom_id res chain seq x y z
N MET A 1 49.48 -46.90 56.80
CA MET A 1 50.56 -46.25 56.03
C MET A 1 50.32 -46.56 54.55
N ASN A 2 50.37 -45.53 53.71
CA ASN A 2 49.95 -45.51 52.30
C ASN A 2 50.66 -46.54 51.41
N GLY A 3 50.00 -47.05 50.37
CA GLY A 3 50.70 -47.79 49.31
C GLY A 3 49.82 -48.24 48.15
N ARG A 4 49.93 -47.52 47.02
CA ARG A 4 49.27 -47.77 45.73
C ARG A 4 49.76 -49.07 45.08
N ALA A 5 48.85 -49.73 44.35
CA ALA A 5 49.16 -50.83 43.45
C ALA A 5 49.65 -50.32 42.07
N LEU A 6 50.75 -50.90 41.60
CA LEU A 6 51.30 -50.84 40.25
C LEU A 6 51.24 -52.26 39.70
N ILE A 7 50.70 -52.50 38.50
CA ILE A 7 51.30 -53.42 37.51
C ILE A 7 50.97 -52.90 36.09
N ARG A 8 52.02 -52.90 35.26
CA ARG A 8 52.10 -52.54 33.83
C ARG A 8 51.39 -53.56 32.93
N ALA A 9 50.88 -53.11 31.78
CA ALA A 9 50.76 -53.95 30.59
C ALA A 9 51.04 -53.14 29.30
N ALA A 10 51.69 -53.82 28.35
CA ALA A 10 52.37 -53.30 27.18
C ALA A 10 51.44 -52.87 26.03
N GLY A 11 51.97 -51.99 25.16
CA GLY A 11 51.24 -51.32 24.09
C GLY A 11 50.97 -52.14 22.82
N VAL A 12 49.89 -51.75 22.15
CA VAL A 12 49.50 -52.10 20.77
C VAL A 12 49.27 -50.76 20.05
N PRO A 13 49.78 -50.53 18.82
CA PRO A 13 49.56 -49.28 18.11
C PRO A 13 48.13 -49.24 17.55
N ALA A 14 47.31 -48.31 18.03
CA ALA A 14 46.01 -48.02 17.45
C ALA A 14 46.18 -47.14 16.21
N PHE A 15 45.84 -47.67 15.03
CA PHE A 15 45.58 -46.89 13.83
C PHE A 15 44.34 -46.01 14.08
N VAL A 16 44.55 -44.73 14.35
CA VAL A 16 43.47 -43.72 14.35
C VAL A 16 43.21 -43.34 12.89
N ALA A 17 42.17 -43.94 12.29
CA ALA A 17 41.61 -43.45 11.04
C ALA A 17 40.87 -42.13 11.33
N LEU A 18 41.54 -41.02 11.04
CA LEU A 18 40.94 -39.68 11.08
C LEU A 18 39.98 -39.53 9.90
N ALA A 19 38.70 -39.86 10.12
CA ALA A 19 37.64 -39.54 9.17
C ALA A 19 37.44 -38.02 9.16
N LEU A 20 38.11 -37.33 8.22
CA LEU A 20 37.76 -35.96 7.88
C LEU A 20 36.33 -35.97 7.32
N ALA A 21 35.37 -35.62 8.17
CA ALA A 21 34.05 -35.20 7.74
C ALA A 21 34.22 -33.92 6.92
N ALA A 22 34.28 -34.05 5.60
CA ALA A 22 34.14 -32.93 4.69
C ALA A 22 32.73 -32.38 4.89
N CYS A 23 32.61 -31.27 5.60
CA CYS A 23 31.41 -30.44 5.61
C CYS A 23 31.15 -30.02 4.17
N GLY A 24 30.28 -30.76 3.48
CA GLY A 24 29.74 -30.34 2.20
C GLY A 24 28.99 -29.03 2.41
N ALA A 25 29.59 -27.93 1.97
CA ALA A 25 28.88 -26.68 1.82
C ALA A 25 27.71 -26.93 0.88
N SER A 26 26.48 -26.82 1.39
CA SER A 26 25.29 -26.81 0.56
C SER A 26 25.49 -25.73 -0.51
N PRO A 27 25.31 -26.05 -1.81
CA PRO A 27 25.43 -25.04 -2.85
C PRO A 27 24.42 -23.93 -2.54
N THR A 28 24.91 -22.71 -2.34
CA THR A 28 24.03 -21.54 -2.33
C THR A 28 23.29 -21.55 -3.66
N PRO A 29 21.94 -21.44 -3.69
CA PRO A 29 21.21 -21.38 -4.94
C PRO A 29 21.84 -20.30 -5.79
N ALA A 30 22.38 -20.70 -6.95
CA ALA A 30 22.91 -19.78 -7.92
C ALA A 30 21.76 -18.81 -8.25
N HIS A 31 21.94 -17.52 -7.90
CA HIS A 31 21.04 -16.49 -8.38
C HIS A 31 21.03 -16.62 -9.90
N ALA A 32 19.88 -17.00 -10.48
CA ALA A 32 19.72 -17.01 -11.93
C ALA A 32 20.26 -15.68 -12.47
N ASP A 33 21.12 -15.74 -13.49
CA ASP A 33 21.82 -14.57 -14.02
C ASP A 33 20.80 -13.49 -14.38
N VAL A 34 20.71 -12.46 -13.54
CA VAL A 34 19.81 -11.33 -13.78
C VAL A 34 20.40 -10.51 -14.92
N SER A 35 19.80 -10.59 -16.10
CA SER A 35 20.13 -9.71 -17.22
C SER A 35 19.56 -8.31 -16.96
N CYS A 36 20.44 -7.35 -16.70
CA CYS A 36 20.08 -5.97 -16.36
C CYS A 36 20.20 -5.05 -17.58
N THR A 37 19.21 -4.18 -17.79
CA THR A 37 19.24 -3.13 -18.81
C THR A 37 19.91 -1.86 -18.31
N ARG A 38 19.73 -1.52 -17.03
CA ARG A 38 20.28 -0.31 -16.39
C ARG A 38 20.74 -0.61 -14.98
N TYR A 39 21.70 0.18 -14.49
CA TYR A 39 22.36 -0.05 -13.21
C TYR A 39 22.39 1.21 -12.34
N ALA A 40 22.28 1.02 -11.03
CA ALA A 40 22.64 2.03 -10.04
C ALA A 40 23.60 1.48 -8.98
N SER A 41 24.51 2.32 -8.51
CA SER A 41 25.44 2.08 -7.42
C SER A 41 25.51 3.35 -6.58
N ALA A 42 25.58 3.24 -5.26
CA ALA A 42 25.69 4.39 -4.35
C ALA A 42 26.95 5.25 -4.63
N SER A 43 27.98 4.67 -5.25
CA SER A 43 29.19 5.37 -5.72
C SER A 43 29.07 5.97 -7.13
N GLY A 44 27.94 5.77 -7.81
CA GLY A 44 27.69 6.24 -9.17
C GLY A 44 27.37 7.74 -9.28
N SER A 45 26.85 8.15 -10.44
CA SER A 45 26.43 9.53 -10.70
C SER A 45 25.09 9.58 -11.42
N ASP A 46 24.15 10.45 -10.99
CA ASP A 46 22.86 10.58 -11.69
C ASP A 46 22.97 11.24 -13.08
N GLY A 47 24.13 11.84 -13.39
CA GLY A 47 24.50 12.31 -14.72
C GLY A 47 25.13 11.24 -15.62
N ALA A 48 25.32 10.01 -15.11
CA ALA A 48 25.90 8.90 -15.85
C ALA A 48 24.92 8.30 -16.88
N SER A 49 25.40 7.33 -17.66
CA SER A 49 24.59 6.64 -18.68
C SER A 49 23.66 5.57 -18.11
N GLY A 50 23.92 5.07 -16.90
CA GLY A 50 23.21 3.94 -16.31
C GLY A 50 23.69 2.57 -16.81
N SER A 51 24.84 2.50 -17.46
CA SER A 51 25.51 1.24 -17.82
C SER A 51 26.22 0.63 -16.61
N ALA A 52 26.63 -0.64 -16.70
CA ALA A 52 27.33 -1.32 -15.61
C ALA A 52 28.62 -0.61 -15.17
N SER A 53 29.38 -0.06 -16.14
CA SER A 53 30.63 0.70 -15.86
C SER A 53 30.39 2.17 -15.53
N SER A 54 29.19 2.69 -15.76
CA SER A 54 28.81 4.08 -15.47
C SER A 54 27.38 4.13 -14.90
N PRO A 55 27.19 3.61 -13.68
CA PRO A 55 25.86 3.44 -13.08
C PRO A 55 25.30 4.77 -12.55
N TYR A 56 23.97 4.84 -12.45
CA TYR A 56 23.32 5.93 -11.74
C TYR A 56 23.66 5.90 -10.25
N ARG A 57 23.57 7.05 -9.57
CA ARG A 57 23.80 7.10 -8.12
C ARG A 57 22.58 6.65 -7.33
N THR A 58 21.40 7.05 -7.78
CA THR A 58 20.15 6.90 -7.01
C THR A 58 19.21 5.88 -7.63
N ALA A 59 18.43 5.20 -6.76
CA ALA A 59 17.35 4.32 -7.19
C ALA A 59 16.25 5.08 -7.96
N GLN A 60 15.99 6.34 -7.61
CA GLN A 60 15.02 7.19 -8.34
C GLN A 60 15.47 7.43 -9.77
N ARG A 61 16.74 7.79 -10.00
CA ARG A 61 17.25 8.02 -11.34
C ARG A 61 17.20 6.75 -12.18
N LEU A 62 17.49 5.59 -11.58
CA LEU A 62 17.33 4.30 -12.24
C LEU A 62 15.88 4.08 -12.66
N GLN A 63 14.93 4.17 -11.73
CA GLN A 63 13.51 3.97 -12.03
C GLN A 63 13.00 4.90 -13.13
N ASP A 64 13.35 6.18 -13.08
CA ASP A 64 12.95 7.17 -14.10
C ASP A 64 13.53 6.87 -15.49
N SER A 65 14.59 6.06 -15.58
CA SER A 65 15.25 5.69 -16.83
C SER A 65 14.64 4.46 -17.51
N LEU A 66 13.89 3.64 -16.77
CA LEU A 66 13.37 2.36 -17.25
C LEU A 66 12.22 2.57 -18.24
N ARG A 67 12.19 1.71 -19.25
CA ARG A 67 11.15 1.58 -20.27
C ARG A 67 10.48 0.21 -20.16
N PRO A 68 9.29 0.01 -20.75
CA PRO A 68 8.62 -1.30 -20.72
C PRO A 68 9.55 -2.45 -21.11
N GLY A 69 9.64 -3.46 -20.24
CA GLY A 69 10.54 -4.62 -20.39
C GLY A 69 11.95 -4.43 -19.80
N ASP A 70 12.33 -3.22 -19.40
CA ASP A 70 13.65 -2.99 -18.82
C ASP A 70 13.78 -3.56 -17.40
N VAL A 71 14.97 -4.09 -17.12
CA VAL A 71 15.38 -4.51 -15.78
C VAL A 71 16.43 -3.52 -15.23
N GLY A 72 16.06 -2.79 -14.19
CA GLY A 72 16.95 -1.93 -13.41
C GLY A 72 17.56 -2.68 -12.24
N CYS A 73 18.89 -2.75 -12.20
CA CYS A 73 19.65 -3.43 -11.17
C CYS A 73 20.32 -2.44 -10.21
N LEU A 74 19.99 -2.56 -8.94
CA LEU A 74 20.67 -1.90 -7.84
C LEU A 74 21.91 -2.73 -7.46
N ALA A 75 23.04 -2.08 -7.25
CA ALA A 75 24.27 -2.75 -6.84
C ALA A 75 24.02 -3.59 -5.58
N PRO A 76 24.32 -4.90 -5.61
CA PRO A 76 23.97 -5.81 -4.52
C PRO A 76 24.68 -5.44 -3.22
N GLY A 77 24.01 -5.67 -2.10
CA GLY A 77 24.48 -5.32 -0.76
C GLY A 77 24.55 -3.82 -0.44
N GLN A 78 24.27 -2.93 -1.39
CA GLN A 78 24.32 -1.48 -1.15
C GLN A 78 22.96 -0.91 -0.72
N THR A 79 23.00 0.25 -0.07
CA THR A 79 21.82 0.97 0.41
C THR A 79 21.55 2.23 -0.39
N PHE A 80 20.30 2.40 -0.81
CA PHE A 80 19.78 3.56 -1.53
C PHE A 80 18.71 4.24 -0.69
N SER A 81 19.05 5.41 -0.14
CA SER A 81 18.14 6.15 0.74
C SER A 81 17.38 7.25 -0.02
N GLY A 82 16.11 7.42 0.30
CA GLY A 82 15.28 8.50 -0.20
C GLY A 82 13.91 8.05 -0.65
N ARG A 83 13.14 8.99 -1.18
CA ARG A 83 11.82 8.71 -1.77
C ARG A 83 11.99 8.13 -3.17
N LEU A 84 11.37 6.99 -3.42
CA LEU A 84 11.24 6.37 -4.74
C LEU A 84 9.80 6.49 -5.23
N ARG A 85 9.56 7.40 -6.18
CA ARG A 85 8.26 7.61 -6.81
C ARG A 85 8.17 6.90 -8.16
N GLY A 86 7.12 6.10 -8.36
CA GLY A 86 6.75 5.44 -9.63
C GLY A 86 6.34 6.45 -10.70
N ASN A 87 7.31 7.08 -11.36
CA ASN A 87 7.04 8.06 -12.43
C ASN A 87 6.89 7.39 -13.81
N THR A 88 7.43 6.19 -13.96
CA THR A 88 7.45 5.40 -15.17
C THR A 88 6.72 4.07 -14.93
N SER A 89 6.18 3.53 -16.02
CA SER A 89 5.34 2.35 -16.02
C SER A 89 5.77 1.43 -17.15
N GLY A 90 5.55 0.12 -16.97
CA GLY A 90 5.71 -0.84 -18.05
C GLY A 90 4.48 -0.87 -18.96
N THR A 91 4.30 -2.00 -19.63
CA THR A 91 3.06 -2.37 -20.32
C THR A 91 2.64 -3.77 -19.90
N PRO A 92 1.38 -4.17 -20.15
CA PRO A 92 0.96 -5.55 -19.92
C PRO A 92 1.90 -6.54 -20.60
N GLY A 93 2.43 -7.50 -19.84
CA GLY A 93 3.42 -8.49 -20.30
C GLY A 93 4.87 -7.98 -20.39
N ASN A 94 5.12 -6.67 -20.27
CA ASN A 94 6.46 -6.08 -20.27
C ASN A 94 6.59 -5.07 -19.12
N PRO A 95 6.52 -5.52 -17.86
CA PRO A 95 6.67 -4.63 -16.72
C PRO A 95 8.08 -4.01 -16.69
N ILE A 96 8.22 -2.86 -16.05
CA ILE A 96 9.55 -2.43 -15.60
C ILE A 96 9.89 -3.17 -14.31
N VAL A 97 11.16 -3.56 -14.15
CA VAL A 97 11.60 -4.37 -13.01
C VAL A 97 12.72 -3.66 -12.26
N MET A 98 12.58 -3.50 -10.95
CA MET A 98 13.63 -3.06 -10.03
C MET A 98 14.08 -4.25 -9.19
N THR A 99 15.38 -4.55 -9.20
CA THR A 99 15.93 -5.71 -8.49
C THR A 99 17.38 -5.52 -8.05
N SER A 100 17.90 -6.41 -7.21
CA SER A 100 19.34 -6.49 -6.94
C SER A 100 20.07 -7.03 -8.17
N GLY A 101 21.16 -6.39 -8.54
CA GLY A 101 22.05 -6.86 -9.61
C GLY A 101 22.84 -8.11 -9.22
N PRO A 102 23.56 -8.73 -10.17
CA PRO A 102 24.40 -9.89 -9.91
C PRO A 102 25.46 -9.60 -8.84
N GLY A 103 25.58 -10.49 -7.85
CA GLY A 103 26.58 -10.41 -6.78
C GLY A 103 26.01 -10.82 -5.42
N ALA A 104 26.78 -10.58 -4.36
CA ALA A 104 26.43 -11.01 -3.01
C ALA A 104 25.50 -10.04 -2.29
N GLY A 105 24.39 -10.54 -1.76
CA GLY A 105 23.44 -9.81 -0.92
C GLY A 105 22.37 -9.04 -1.69
N ARG A 106 21.31 -8.63 -0.98
CA ARG A 106 20.23 -7.80 -1.54
C ARG A 106 20.56 -6.32 -1.42
N ALA A 107 20.28 -5.56 -2.46
CA ALA A 107 20.25 -4.11 -2.37
C ALA A 107 19.11 -3.66 -1.46
N THR A 108 19.37 -2.61 -0.68
CA THR A 108 18.41 -2.06 0.28
C THR A 108 17.88 -0.72 -0.21
N ILE A 109 16.56 -0.55 -0.21
CA ILE A 109 15.90 0.74 -0.41
C ILE A 109 15.39 1.21 0.95
N VAL A 110 15.88 2.35 1.43
CA VAL A 110 15.42 2.96 2.69
C VAL A 110 14.62 4.22 2.38
N GLY A 111 13.36 4.26 2.77
CA GLY A 111 12.48 5.42 2.58
C GLY A 111 11.09 5.05 2.08
N GLU A 112 10.39 6.03 1.51
CA GLU A 112 9.07 5.81 0.92
C GLU A 112 9.20 5.31 -0.53
N ILE A 113 8.58 4.16 -0.82
CA ILE A 113 8.21 3.77 -2.17
C ILE A 113 6.77 4.21 -2.41
N TYR A 114 6.56 5.16 -3.31
CA TYR A 114 5.23 5.69 -3.64
C TYR A 114 4.89 5.46 -5.11
N LEU A 115 3.85 4.67 -5.34
CA LEU A 115 3.32 4.36 -6.66
C LEU A 115 1.98 5.08 -6.81
N PRO A 116 1.93 6.28 -7.40
CA PRO A 116 0.69 7.00 -7.65
C PRO A 116 -0.29 6.21 -8.52
N ALA A 117 -1.53 6.68 -8.62
CA ALA A 117 -2.61 6.02 -9.35
C ALA A 117 -2.37 5.87 -10.87
N ASP A 118 -1.41 6.62 -11.43
CA ASP A 118 -0.97 6.51 -12.83
C ASP A 118 0.20 5.52 -13.02
N SER A 119 0.78 4.98 -11.95
CA SER A 119 1.76 3.89 -12.04
C SER A 119 1.09 2.59 -12.46
N HIS A 120 1.72 1.85 -13.36
CA HIS A 120 1.28 0.51 -13.69
C HIS A 120 2.40 -0.39 -14.23
N ASP A 121 2.20 -1.71 -14.15
CA ASP A 121 3.14 -2.71 -14.69
C ASP A 121 4.56 -2.51 -14.15
N VAL A 122 4.70 -2.44 -12.82
CA VAL A 122 5.99 -2.26 -12.11
C VAL A 122 6.21 -3.45 -11.20
N THR A 123 7.43 -4.00 -11.20
CA THR A 123 7.83 -5.09 -10.31
C THR A 123 9.03 -4.69 -9.47
N TYR A 124 8.92 -4.85 -8.14
CA TYR A 124 10.03 -4.79 -7.20
C TYR A 124 10.33 -6.20 -6.71
N ARG A 125 11.55 -6.69 -6.94
CA ARG A 125 11.88 -8.08 -6.57
C ARG A 125 13.29 -8.28 -6.05
N ASN A 126 13.44 -9.24 -5.13
CA ASN A 126 14.73 -9.59 -4.53
C ASN A 126 15.45 -8.36 -3.93
N LEU A 127 14.72 -7.57 -3.14
CA LEU A 127 15.22 -6.37 -2.48
C LEU A 127 15.00 -6.45 -0.96
N ASN A 128 15.81 -5.71 -0.22
CA ASN A 128 15.46 -5.31 1.14
C ASN A 128 14.73 -3.97 1.06
N LEU A 129 13.51 -3.89 1.56
CA LEU A 129 12.68 -2.69 1.57
C LEU A 129 12.50 -2.26 3.02
N ASN A 130 13.03 -1.08 3.34
CA ASN A 130 12.91 -0.50 4.67
C ASN A 130 12.12 0.80 4.60
N GLY A 131 10.88 0.77 5.11
CA GLY A 131 9.94 1.90 5.10
C GLY A 131 10.29 3.03 6.08
N GLN A 132 11.34 2.90 6.89
CA GLN A 132 11.72 3.88 7.89
C GLN A 132 11.98 5.25 7.26
N SER A 133 11.06 6.19 7.49
CA SER A 133 11.08 7.51 6.84
C SER A 133 10.28 8.53 7.65
N SER A 134 9.97 9.70 7.07
CA SER A 134 8.98 10.63 7.64
C SER A 134 7.55 10.31 7.20
N PHE A 135 7.37 9.31 6.33
CA PHE A 135 6.08 8.84 5.85
C PHE A 135 5.62 7.65 6.68
N ARG A 136 4.30 7.51 6.82
CA ARG A 136 3.69 6.45 7.64
C ARG A 136 3.34 5.18 6.88
N VAL A 137 3.69 5.11 5.59
CA VAL A 137 3.36 3.99 4.70
C VAL A 137 4.50 3.80 3.70
N SER A 138 5.02 2.59 3.53
CA SER A 138 5.97 2.28 2.46
C SER A 138 6.17 0.76 2.31
N PRO A 139 5.85 0.16 1.13
CA PRO A 139 5.29 0.81 -0.06
C PRO A 139 3.85 1.32 0.06
N ASN A 140 3.58 2.44 -0.62
CA ASN A 140 2.27 3.04 -0.79
C ASN A 140 1.84 2.93 -2.26
N ILE A 141 0.87 2.06 -2.54
CA ILE A 141 0.51 1.56 -3.86
C ILE A 141 -0.89 2.04 -4.23
N LEU A 142 -1.01 2.99 -5.15
CA LEU A 142 -2.30 3.49 -5.64
C LEU A 142 -2.58 3.09 -7.09
N GLY A 143 -1.57 2.55 -7.80
CA GLY A 143 -1.64 2.15 -9.20
C GLY A 143 -1.91 0.65 -9.41
N ASP A 144 -1.80 0.20 -10.66
CA ASP A 144 -2.32 -1.08 -11.12
C ASP A 144 -1.24 -2.07 -11.58
N ARG A 145 -1.50 -3.38 -11.46
CA ARG A 145 -0.58 -4.45 -11.91
C ARG A 145 0.83 -4.26 -11.36
N ILE A 146 0.90 -3.91 -10.08
CA ILE A 146 2.14 -3.71 -9.34
C ILE A 146 2.49 -5.01 -8.61
N SER A 147 3.74 -5.44 -8.68
CA SER A 147 4.21 -6.67 -8.06
C SER A 147 5.37 -6.44 -7.09
N PHE A 148 5.29 -7.05 -5.92
CA PHE A 148 6.36 -7.16 -4.94
C PHE A 148 6.68 -8.64 -4.72
N LEU A 149 7.83 -9.08 -5.21
CA LEU A 149 8.18 -10.50 -5.30
C LEU A 149 9.48 -10.82 -4.56
N SER A 150 9.45 -11.80 -3.64
CA SER A 150 10.66 -12.31 -2.97
C SER A 150 11.51 -11.23 -2.28
N ASN A 151 10.86 -10.23 -1.69
CA ASN A 151 11.52 -9.17 -0.94
C ASN A 151 11.59 -9.49 0.56
N ASP A 152 12.52 -8.82 1.22
CA ASP A 152 12.55 -8.68 2.66
C ASP A 152 12.04 -7.27 3.01
N VAL A 153 10.96 -7.16 3.80
CA VAL A 153 10.22 -5.91 4.00
C VAL A 153 10.05 -5.65 5.49
N THR A 154 10.49 -4.47 5.92
CA THR A 154 10.32 -3.97 7.28
C THR A 154 10.16 -2.46 7.29
N ASP A 155 9.81 -1.89 8.43
CA ASP A 155 10.02 -0.46 8.69
C ASP A 155 10.68 -0.19 10.04
N ASN A 156 11.26 -1.23 10.68
CA ASN A 156 11.88 -1.17 12.01
C ASN A 156 10.92 -0.60 13.08
N HIS A 157 9.68 -1.09 13.09
CA HIS A 157 8.60 -0.66 13.95
C HIS A 157 8.27 0.83 13.84
N HIS A 158 8.24 1.35 12.60
CA HIS A 158 7.99 2.75 12.32
C HIS A 158 6.52 3.06 12.01
N ALA A 159 5.86 2.31 11.13
CA ALA A 159 4.49 2.54 10.67
C ALA A 159 3.90 1.36 9.84
N ILE A 160 3.48 1.56 8.58
CA ILE A 160 2.83 0.53 7.77
C ILE A 160 3.75 0.09 6.63
N CYS A 161 3.94 -1.23 6.48
CA CYS A 161 4.77 -1.80 5.43
C CYS A 161 4.07 -1.91 4.08
N PHE A 162 2.78 -2.20 3.97
CA PHE A 162 2.09 -2.16 2.68
C PHE A 162 0.77 -1.45 2.81
N HIS A 163 0.55 -0.47 1.92
CA HIS A 163 -0.70 0.25 1.81
C HIS A 163 -1.22 0.23 0.38
N LEU A 164 -2.40 -0.35 0.16
CA LEU A 164 -2.96 -0.60 -1.17
C LEU A 164 -4.27 0.16 -1.39
N GLY A 165 -4.22 1.08 -2.35
CA GLY A 165 -5.29 2.02 -2.63
C GLY A 165 -5.46 3.06 -1.55
N LYS A 166 -6.27 4.08 -1.84
CA LYS A 166 -6.73 5.06 -0.87
C LYS A 166 -8.00 5.75 -1.34
N VAL A 167 -9.02 5.78 -0.49
CA VAL A 167 -10.34 6.31 -0.85
C VAL A 167 -10.22 7.77 -1.30
N GLY A 168 -10.61 8.02 -2.55
CA GLY A 168 -10.57 9.35 -3.17
C GLY A 168 -9.20 9.78 -3.72
N GLU A 169 -8.17 8.92 -3.64
CA GLU A 169 -6.85 9.16 -4.24
C GLU A 169 -6.48 8.13 -5.32
N GLY A 170 -6.79 6.84 -5.13
CA GLY A 170 -6.57 5.80 -6.14
C GLY A 170 -7.09 4.44 -5.69
N VAL A 171 -7.53 3.61 -6.63
CA VAL A 171 -7.93 2.22 -6.37
C VAL A 171 -6.84 1.35 -6.98
N ALA A 172 -6.17 0.54 -6.16
CA ALA A 172 -5.13 -0.34 -6.66
C ALA A 172 -5.75 -1.62 -7.25
N GLU A 173 -5.46 -1.93 -8.51
CA GLU A 173 -6.00 -3.14 -9.15
C GLU A 173 -4.92 -4.16 -9.48
N ASN A 174 -5.19 -5.44 -9.17
CA ASN A 174 -4.35 -6.57 -9.53
C ASN A 174 -2.91 -6.49 -8.96
N THR A 175 -2.78 -5.94 -7.74
CA THR A 175 -1.50 -5.95 -7.02
C THR A 175 -1.14 -7.37 -6.60
N VAL A 176 0.14 -7.74 -6.76
CA VAL A 176 0.68 -9.05 -6.34
C VAL A 176 1.76 -8.84 -5.27
N ILE A 177 1.58 -9.47 -4.12
CA ILE A 177 2.56 -9.53 -3.04
C ILE A 177 2.86 -11.01 -2.83
N ASP A 178 3.97 -11.48 -3.38
CA ASP A 178 4.30 -12.91 -3.42
C ASP A 178 5.70 -13.24 -2.90
N GLY A 179 5.81 -14.28 -2.08
CA GLY A 179 7.11 -14.80 -1.66
C GLY A 179 7.93 -13.89 -0.75
N ASN A 180 7.33 -12.84 -0.17
CA ASN A 180 8.04 -11.85 0.66
C ASN A 180 8.14 -12.29 2.12
N ARG A 181 9.13 -11.75 2.83
CA ARG A 181 9.14 -11.68 4.30
C ARG A 181 8.72 -10.27 4.70
N ILE A 182 7.73 -10.14 5.57
CA ILE A 182 7.14 -8.84 5.98
C ILE A 182 7.09 -8.82 7.50
N HIS A 183 7.96 -8.03 8.11
CA HIS A 183 8.18 -8.13 9.54
C HIS A 183 8.63 -6.84 10.21
N ASP A 184 8.46 -6.83 11.53
CA ASP A 184 8.78 -5.69 12.39
C ASP A 184 8.14 -4.40 11.85
N CYS A 185 6.92 -4.49 11.32
CA CYS A 185 6.15 -3.33 10.87
C CYS A 185 5.31 -2.78 12.03
N GLY A 186 5.19 -1.47 12.10
CA GLY A 186 4.28 -0.81 13.03
C GLY A 186 4.86 -0.48 14.39
N ARG A 187 4.39 0.62 14.95
CA ARG A 187 4.97 1.24 16.15
C ARG A 187 4.82 0.35 17.37
N LEU A 188 5.88 0.34 18.17
CA LEU A 188 5.88 -0.22 19.52
C LEU A 188 5.92 0.92 20.57
N PRO A 189 5.16 0.82 21.68
CA PRO A 189 4.13 -0.18 21.93
C PRO A 189 2.99 -0.10 20.90
N ALA A 190 2.36 -1.25 20.64
CA ALA A 190 1.29 -1.43 19.66
C ALA A 190 0.19 -0.37 19.81
N THR A 191 -0.28 0.17 18.69
CA THR A 191 -1.19 1.33 18.66
C THR A 191 -2.61 0.99 18.22
N GLY A 192 -2.82 -0.21 17.71
CA GLY A 192 -4.04 -0.67 17.05
C GLY A 192 -4.26 -0.08 15.65
N LEU A 193 -3.24 0.53 15.03
CA LEU A 193 -3.39 1.34 13.83
C LEU A 193 -2.38 1.05 12.71
N ASP A 194 -1.34 0.26 12.98
CA ASP A 194 -0.30 -0.03 12.00
C ASP A 194 -0.42 -1.46 11.43
N HIS A 195 0.23 -1.75 10.31
CA HIS A 195 -0.10 -2.94 9.52
C HIS A 195 1.13 -3.48 8.80
N GLY A 196 1.26 -4.81 8.75
CA GLY A 196 2.09 -5.49 7.77
C GLY A 196 1.54 -5.22 6.36
N ILE A 197 0.29 -5.61 6.11
CA ILE A 197 -0.42 -5.31 4.85
C ILE A 197 -1.80 -4.69 5.14
N TYR A 198 -2.01 -3.49 4.63
CA TYR A 198 -3.26 -2.76 4.70
C TYR A 198 -3.86 -2.58 3.30
N VAL A 199 -4.97 -3.27 3.04
CA VAL A 199 -5.69 -3.22 1.76
C VAL A 199 -6.87 -2.26 1.89
N GLU A 200 -6.62 -0.97 1.61
CA GLU A 200 -7.59 0.10 1.80
C GLU A 200 -8.76 0.06 0.81
N THR A 201 -8.46 0.32 -0.46
CA THR A 201 -9.43 0.26 -1.56
C THR A 201 -8.75 -0.35 -2.77
N ALA A 202 -8.91 -1.66 -2.91
CA ALA A 202 -8.21 -2.43 -3.93
C ALA A 202 -9.10 -3.50 -4.53
N ARG A 203 -8.75 -3.94 -5.75
CA ARG A 203 -9.46 -4.97 -6.50
C ARG A 203 -8.50 -6.09 -6.88
N ASN A 204 -8.92 -7.33 -6.64
CA ASN A 204 -8.23 -8.54 -7.12
C ASN A 204 -6.76 -8.64 -6.65
N THR A 205 -6.45 -8.13 -5.46
CA THR A 205 -5.12 -8.25 -4.86
C THR A 205 -4.79 -9.72 -4.59
N ARG A 206 -3.55 -10.14 -4.86
CA ARG A 206 -3.04 -11.48 -4.52
C ARG A 206 -1.94 -11.34 -3.48
N ILE A 207 -2.14 -11.98 -2.32
CA ILE A 207 -1.17 -12.03 -1.22
C ILE A 207 -0.84 -13.49 -1.02
N THR A 208 0.28 -13.96 -1.58
CA THR A 208 0.58 -15.38 -1.66
C THR A 208 1.99 -15.74 -1.22
N ASN A 209 2.16 -16.92 -0.63
CA ASN A 209 3.50 -17.47 -0.33
C ASN A 209 4.39 -16.55 0.54
N ASN A 210 3.81 -15.63 1.32
CA ASN A 210 4.58 -14.71 2.16
C ASN A 210 4.74 -15.27 3.58
N TYR A 211 5.79 -14.79 4.25
CA TYR A 211 5.98 -14.91 5.70
C TYR A 211 5.73 -13.54 6.33
N ILE A 212 4.67 -13.39 7.12
CA ILE A 212 4.23 -12.12 7.69
C ILE A 212 4.25 -12.25 9.21
N TYR A 213 5.21 -11.61 9.88
CA TYR A 213 5.46 -11.92 11.29
C TYR A 213 5.94 -10.74 12.12
N ASP A 214 5.75 -10.82 13.43
CA ASP A 214 6.16 -9.81 14.43
C ASP A 214 5.73 -8.36 14.10
N ASN A 215 4.65 -8.18 13.33
CA ASN A 215 4.10 -6.85 13.11
C ASN A 215 3.31 -6.41 14.35
N ALA A 216 3.53 -5.17 14.79
CA ALA A 216 3.04 -4.67 16.09
C ALA A 216 1.52 -4.80 16.26
N ASP A 217 0.79 -4.55 15.17
CA ASP A 217 -0.67 -4.46 15.15
C ASP A 217 -1.23 -5.52 14.20
N TYR A 218 -1.63 -5.18 12.96
CA TYR A 218 -2.23 -6.16 12.04
C TYR A 218 -1.17 -6.87 11.20
N GLY A 219 -1.29 -8.18 11.02
CA GLY A 219 -0.60 -8.91 9.96
C GLY A 219 -1.17 -8.50 8.59
N ILE A 220 -2.46 -8.78 8.37
CA ILE A 220 -3.21 -8.32 7.19
C ILE A 220 -4.54 -7.72 7.63
N GLN A 221 -4.87 -6.53 7.14
CA GLN A 221 -6.21 -5.95 7.24
C GLN A 221 -6.79 -5.66 5.86
N LEU A 222 -7.97 -6.23 5.60
CA LEU A 222 -8.79 -5.98 4.42
C LEU A 222 -9.86 -4.96 4.80
N TYR A 223 -9.56 -3.66 4.69
CA TYR A 223 -10.43 -2.59 5.21
C TYR A 223 -10.19 -1.26 4.50
N PRO A 224 -11.22 -0.43 4.24
CA PRO A 224 -12.63 -0.77 4.41
C PRO A 224 -13.25 -1.35 3.13
N ASP A 225 -12.53 -1.33 2.01
CA ASP A 225 -13.05 -1.62 0.67
C ASP A 225 -12.12 -2.56 -0.15
N ALA A 226 -11.67 -3.64 0.47
CA ALA A 226 -10.94 -4.70 -0.23
C ALA A 226 -11.92 -5.64 -0.93
N GLN A 227 -11.83 -5.75 -2.26
CA GLN A 227 -12.75 -6.57 -3.07
C GLN A 227 -12.01 -7.64 -3.86
N GLY A 228 -12.43 -8.89 -3.71
CA GLY A 228 -11.85 -10.00 -4.48
C GLY A 228 -10.40 -10.34 -4.13
N THR A 229 -9.94 -9.98 -2.93
CA THR A 229 -8.57 -10.30 -2.48
C THR A 229 -8.40 -11.81 -2.30
N TYR A 230 -7.31 -12.35 -2.81
CA TYR A 230 -6.92 -13.73 -2.64
C TYR A 230 -5.69 -13.82 -1.73
N VAL A 231 -5.90 -14.28 -0.50
CA VAL A 231 -4.86 -14.48 0.52
C VAL A 231 -4.61 -15.98 0.66
N ALA A 232 -3.51 -16.49 0.13
CA ALA A 232 -3.28 -17.93 0.12
C ALA A 232 -1.84 -18.35 0.39
N ASN A 233 -1.68 -19.52 1.02
CA ASN A 233 -0.38 -20.14 1.22
C ASN A 233 0.61 -19.22 1.94
N ASN A 234 0.16 -18.38 2.88
CA ASN A 234 1.04 -17.55 3.69
C ASN A 234 1.28 -18.21 5.06
N VAL A 235 2.42 -17.90 5.67
CA VAL A 235 2.60 -18.01 7.12
C VAL A 235 2.40 -16.63 7.72
N ILE A 236 1.50 -16.51 8.70
CA ILE A 236 1.17 -15.26 9.39
C ILE A 236 1.32 -15.52 10.89
N ASP A 237 2.43 -15.11 11.48
CA ASP A 237 2.83 -15.56 12.83
C ASP A 237 3.23 -14.41 13.77
N GLY A 238 2.71 -14.40 15.00
CA GLY A 238 3.22 -13.48 16.04
C GLY A 238 2.84 -12.02 15.88
N ASN A 239 1.98 -11.68 14.91
CA ASN A 239 1.44 -10.32 14.74
C ASN A 239 0.44 -10.00 15.86
N GLY A 240 0.12 -8.73 16.13
CA GLY A 240 -0.98 -8.38 17.03
C GLY A 240 -2.30 -9.06 16.65
N ARG A 241 -2.63 -9.08 15.36
CA ARG A 241 -3.77 -9.78 14.75
C ARG A 241 -3.33 -10.53 13.50
N GLY A 242 -3.91 -11.68 13.23
CA GLY A 242 -3.59 -12.45 12.02
C GLY A 242 -4.14 -11.80 10.76
N ILE A 243 -5.38 -12.12 10.40
CA ILE A 243 -6.12 -11.50 9.29
C ILE A 243 -7.45 -10.95 9.81
N THR A 244 -7.71 -9.68 9.50
CA THR A 244 -8.98 -9.02 9.79
C THR A 244 -9.68 -8.61 8.50
N VAL A 245 -10.92 -9.07 8.29
CA VAL A 245 -11.78 -8.62 7.19
C VAL A 245 -12.77 -7.59 7.71
N SER A 246 -12.75 -6.37 7.18
CA SER A 246 -13.49 -5.30 7.82
C SER A 246 -14.00 -4.20 6.89
N GLY A 247 -14.87 -3.34 7.43
CA GLY A 247 -15.54 -2.27 6.69
C GLY A 247 -16.08 -1.17 7.60
N GLU A 248 -16.17 0.06 7.08
CA GLU A 248 -16.73 1.21 7.77
C GLU A 248 -17.07 2.34 6.78
N ASN A 249 -17.78 3.36 7.25
CA ASN A 249 -18.11 4.59 6.54
C ASN A 249 -18.82 4.36 5.20
N GLY A 250 -19.66 3.32 5.14
CA GLY A 250 -20.41 2.93 3.96
C GLY A 250 -19.65 2.02 2.98
N TYR A 251 -18.43 1.61 3.32
CA TYR A 251 -17.66 0.63 2.57
C TYR A 251 -17.62 -0.71 3.32
N ALA A 252 -17.54 -1.81 2.58
CA ALA A 252 -17.44 -3.13 3.15
C ALA A 252 -16.64 -4.08 2.25
N SER A 253 -15.52 -4.58 2.78
CA SER A 253 -14.69 -5.58 2.10
C SER A 253 -15.48 -6.86 1.81
N SER A 254 -15.54 -7.26 0.54
CA SER A 254 -16.39 -8.38 0.10
C SER A 254 -15.68 -9.29 -0.90
N ASN A 255 -16.17 -10.52 -1.02
CA ASN A 255 -15.69 -11.54 -1.95
C ASN A 255 -14.21 -11.89 -1.80
N ASN A 256 -13.65 -11.70 -0.59
CA ASN A 256 -12.26 -12.05 -0.30
C ASN A 256 -12.14 -13.54 0.06
N THR A 257 -11.06 -14.18 -0.38
CA THR A 257 -10.81 -15.61 -0.18
C THR A 257 -9.49 -15.80 0.56
N ILE A 258 -9.55 -16.45 1.72
CA ILE A 258 -8.43 -16.70 2.63
C ILE A 258 -8.23 -18.22 2.75
N VAL A 259 -7.25 -18.80 2.07
CA VAL A 259 -7.13 -20.26 1.96
C VAL A 259 -5.74 -20.80 2.15
N ASN A 260 -5.63 -21.99 2.74
CA ASN A 260 -4.36 -22.71 2.90
C ASN A 260 -3.24 -21.89 3.58
N ASN A 261 -3.59 -20.92 4.42
CA ASN A 261 -2.63 -20.18 5.22
C ASN A 261 -2.38 -20.89 6.54
N THR A 262 -1.20 -20.67 7.10
CA THR A 262 -0.89 -20.98 8.50
C THR A 262 -0.91 -19.68 9.27
N ILE A 263 -1.87 -19.49 10.17
CA ILE A 263 -2.08 -18.25 10.91
C ILE A 263 -1.97 -18.58 12.40
N SER A 264 -0.92 -18.10 13.05
CA SER A 264 -0.59 -18.55 14.40
C SER A 264 -0.11 -17.43 15.31
N ASN A 265 -0.26 -17.66 16.62
CA ASN A 265 0.38 -16.87 17.66
C ASN A 265 0.00 -15.37 17.64
N SER A 266 -1.21 -15.01 17.20
CA SER A 266 -1.64 -13.61 17.27
C SER A 266 -1.62 -13.09 18.72
N THR A 267 -0.98 -11.95 18.96
CA THR A 267 -0.56 -11.51 20.31
C THR A 267 -1.51 -10.52 20.99
N ASP A 268 -2.47 -9.94 20.27
CA ASP A 268 -3.50 -9.04 20.82
C ASP A 268 -4.90 -9.68 20.75
N THR A 269 -5.32 -10.15 19.57
CA THR A 269 -6.66 -10.72 19.37
C THR A 269 -6.63 -12.15 18.81
N SER A 270 -7.13 -12.33 17.59
CA SER A 270 -7.47 -13.60 16.98
C SER A 270 -6.63 -13.83 15.71
N ASN A 271 -6.51 -15.09 15.29
CA ASN A 271 -5.85 -15.40 14.00
C ASN A 271 -6.74 -14.99 12.82
N LEU A 272 -8.05 -15.22 12.90
CA LEU A 272 -9.03 -14.74 11.93
C LEU A 272 -10.15 -14.01 12.64
N GLU A 273 -10.49 -12.81 12.16
CA GLU A 273 -11.64 -12.07 12.69
C GLU A 273 -12.20 -11.09 11.65
N THR A 274 -13.34 -10.49 12.02
CA THR A 274 -14.02 -9.46 11.26
C THR A 274 -14.31 -8.23 12.11
N TYR A 275 -14.44 -7.09 11.46
CA TYR A 275 -14.89 -5.87 12.11
C TYR A 275 -15.75 -5.02 11.17
N TRP A 276 -16.97 -4.67 11.58
CA TRP A 276 -17.89 -3.87 10.77
C TRP A 276 -18.35 -2.64 11.55
N GLY A 277 -17.75 -1.49 11.28
CA GLY A 277 -18.18 -0.23 11.88
C GLY A 277 -19.41 0.38 11.17
N SER A 278 -19.68 -0.01 9.92
CA SER A 278 -20.97 0.25 9.25
C SER A 278 -21.11 -0.59 7.99
N GLY A 279 -22.25 -1.22 7.78
CA GLY A 279 -22.47 -2.10 6.63
C GLY A 279 -21.59 -3.35 6.72
N GLN A 280 -22.19 -4.51 6.48
CA GLN A 280 -21.47 -5.77 6.58
C GLN A 280 -21.05 -6.23 5.20
N GLY A 281 -19.79 -6.62 5.05
CA GLY A 281 -19.30 -7.24 3.83
C GLY A 281 -19.88 -8.64 3.63
N SER A 282 -19.84 -9.14 2.41
CA SER A 282 -20.41 -10.44 2.08
C SER A 282 -19.51 -11.24 1.15
N GLY A 283 -19.77 -12.55 1.04
CA GLY A 283 -19.02 -13.43 0.15
C GLY A 283 -17.56 -13.69 0.57
N ASN A 284 -17.14 -13.22 1.75
CA ASN A 284 -15.80 -13.52 2.26
C ASN A 284 -15.74 -14.96 2.78
N LYS A 285 -14.64 -15.65 2.47
CA LYS A 285 -14.45 -17.07 2.79
C LYS A 285 -13.06 -17.29 3.38
N ALA A 286 -12.97 -18.01 4.49
CA ALA A 286 -11.74 -18.56 5.03
C ALA A 286 -11.84 -20.09 5.05
N GLN A 287 -11.07 -20.76 4.18
CA GLN A 287 -11.22 -22.21 3.97
C GLN A 287 -9.90 -22.94 4.07
N GLY A 288 -9.87 -24.04 4.83
CA GLY A 288 -8.71 -24.93 4.83
C GLY A 288 -7.43 -24.29 5.38
N ASN A 289 -7.52 -23.33 6.30
CA ASN A 289 -6.36 -22.73 6.94
C ASN A 289 -5.90 -23.56 8.14
N CYS A 290 -4.63 -23.49 8.53
CA CYS A 290 -4.16 -23.97 9.83
C CYS A 290 -4.11 -22.79 10.80
N LEU A 291 -4.77 -22.91 11.95
CA LEU A 291 -4.86 -21.84 12.96
C LEU A 291 -4.34 -22.34 14.31
N TRP A 292 -3.53 -21.51 14.99
CA TRP A 292 -2.95 -21.92 16.28
C TRP A 292 -2.69 -20.78 17.26
N ASN A 293 -3.01 -21.01 18.54
CA ASN A 293 -2.49 -20.24 19.68
C ASN A 293 -2.64 -18.69 19.61
N ALA A 294 -3.75 -18.18 19.08
CA ALA A 294 -4.04 -16.75 19.23
C ALA A 294 -4.53 -16.39 20.64
N ARG A 295 -4.15 -15.21 21.13
CA ARG A 295 -4.41 -14.74 22.50
C ARG A 295 -5.89 -14.75 22.91
N LYS A 296 -6.81 -14.42 22.00
CA LYS A 296 -8.26 -14.41 22.24
C LYS A 296 -9.01 -15.54 21.53
N GLY A 297 -8.28 -16.56 21.07
CA GLY A 297 -8.83 -17.66 20.29
C GLY A 297 -8.55 -17.53 18.79
N ASN A 298 -8.58 -18.66 18.08
CA ASN A 298 -8.15 -18.73 16.67
C ASN A 298 -9.11 -18.05 15.70
N VAL A 299 -10.40 -18.04 16.02
CA VAL A 299 -11.44 -17.39 15.22
C VAL A 299 -12.23 -16.48 16.17
N GLY A 300 -12.18 -15.17 15.92
CA GLY A 300 -12.98 -14.17 16.62
C GLY A 300 -14.33 -13.97 15.94
N GLU A 301 -14.84 -12.74 15.98
CA GLU A 301 -16.07 -12.37 15.26
C GLU A 301 -15.96 -12.73 13.78
N SER A 302 -16.97 -13.43 13.24
CA SER A 302 -16.93 -13.95 11.87
C SER A 302 -18.13 -13.52 11.02
N SER A 303 -18.90 -12.52 11.46
CA SER A 303 -20.03 -12.04 10.65
C SER A 303 -19.53 -11.56 9.28
N GLY A 304 -20.20 -11.95 8.19
CA GLY A 304 -19.75 -11.62 6.83
C GLY A 304 -18.53 -12.40 6.34
N LEU A 305 -18.03 -13.37 7.11
CA LEU A 305 -16.93 -14.29 6.79
C LEU A 305 -17.35 -15.74 7.07
N SER A 306 -17.44 -16.56 6.02
CA SER A 306 -17.63 -18.00 6.20
C SER A 306 -16.30 -18.67 6.51
N VAL A 307 -16.18 -19.31 7.68
CA VAL A 307 -14.98 -20.06 8.09
C VAL A 307 -15.29 -21.55 8.02
N SER A 308 -14.50 -22.34 7.30
CA SER A 308 -14.70 -23.79 7.20
C SER A 308 -13.41 -24.59 6.94
N GLY A 309 -13.40 -25.85 7.37
CA GLY A 309 -12.29 -26.78 7.09
C GLY A 309 -10.94 -26.39 7.68
N SER A 310 -10.90 -25.46 8.65
CA SER A 310 -9.66 -25.05 9.28
C SER A 310 -9.13 -26.15 10.22
N ILE A 311 -7.82 -26.40 10.13
CA ILE A 311 -7.09 -27.28 11.04
C ILE A 311 -6.70 -26.44 12.26
N ILE A 312 -7.08 -26.88 13.46
CA ILE A 312 -6.77 -26.17 14.71
C ILE A 312 -5.71 -26.96 15.48
N GLN A 313 -4.46 -26.92 15.01
CA GLN A 313 -3.34 -27.62 15.62
C GLN A 313 -2.04 -26.83 15.49
N ASN A 314 -1.05 -27.18 16.30
CA ASN A 314 0.27 -26.56 16.27
C ASN A 314 0.95 -26.78 14.90
N PRO A 315 1.44 -25.73 14.22
CA PRO A 315 2.16 -25.86 12.96
C PRO A 315 3.48 -26.64 13.05
N GLN A 316 4.03 -26.82 14.26
CA GLN A 316 5.31 -27.50 14.50
C GLN A 316 6.45 -26.92 13.63
N TYR A 317 6.61 -25.60 13.68
CA TYR A 317 7.72 -24.91 13.01
C TYR A 317 9.06 -25.50 13.48
N VAL A 318 10.00 -25.67 12.54
CA VAL A 318 11.34 -26.21 12.79
C VAL A 318 12.09 -25.34 13.80
N ASP A 319 12.10 -24.02 13.59
CA ASP A 319 12.66 -23.07 14.55
C ASP A 319 11.97 -21.71 14.43
N ARG A 320 10.85 -21.57 15.15
CA ARG A 320 10.11 -20.31 15.22
C ARG A 320 10.96 -19.17 15.78
N GLY A 321 11.87 -19.45 16.71
CA GLY A 321 12.71 -18.43 17.36
C GLY A 321 13.65 -17.77 16.36
N ALA A 322 14.25 -18.56 15.48
CA ALA A 322 15.07 -18.10 14.37
C ALA A 322 14.26 -17.62 13.15
N LYS A 323 12.93 -17.50 13.26
CA LYS A 323 12.01 -17.15 12.15
C LYS A 323 12.11 -18.10 10.95
N ASN A 324 12.45 -19.36 11.25
CA ASN A 324 12.36 -20.49 10.33
C ASN A 324 10.99 -21.15 10.50
N PHE A 325 10.06 -20.73 9.65
CA PHE A 325 8.69 -21.21 9.64
C PHE A 325 8.48 -22.45 8.77
N ALA A 326 9.55 -23.10 8.30
CA ALA A 326 9.42 -24.44 7.74
C ALA A 326 8.76 -25.35 8.78
N MET A 327 7.89 -26.25 8.35
CA MET A 327 7.21 -27.17 9.23
C MET A 327 8.00 -28.46 9.37
N SER A 328 8.00 -29.03 10.58
CA SER A 328 8.63 -30.32 10.83
C SER A 328 7.92 -31.43 10.05
N PRO A 329 8.62 -32.51 9.65
CA PRO A 329 7.99 -33.68 9.06
C PRO A 329 6.84 -34.20 9.92
N GLY A 330 5.69 -34.49 9.31
CA GLY A 330 4.49 -34.94 10.02
C GLY A 330 3.65 -33.84 10.65
N SER A 331 3.99 -32.55 10.44
CA SER A 331 3.16 -31.44 10.90
C SER A 331 1.71 -31.58 10.44
N PRO A 332 0.72 -31.38 11.34
CA PRO A 332 -0.70 -31.40 10.95
C PRO A 332 -1.06 -30.25 10.00
N CYS A 333 -0.20 -29.25 9.89
CA CYS A 333 -0.37 -28.11 9.01
C CYS A 333 0.44 -28.25 7.72
N ALA A 334 1.03 -29.42 7.45
CA ALA A 334 1.74 -29.68 6.21
C ALA A 334 0.88 -29.32 4.98
N GLY A 335 1.50 -28.65 4.00
CA GLY A 335 0.80 -28.12 2.82
C GLY A 335 0.01 -26.82 3.05
N LYS A 336 0.12 -26.21 4.24
CA LYS A 336 -0.37 -24.86 4.54
C LYS A 336 0.81 -23.90 4.62
N GLY A 337 0.68 -22.73 4.00
CA GLY A 337 1.79 -21.77 3.86
C GLY A 337 2.62 -21.98 2.59
N PRO A 338 3.76 -21.27 2.46
CA PRO A 338 4.58 -21.29 1.26
C PRO A 338 5.19 -22.69 1.05
N ALA A 339 5.27 -23.15 -0.21
CA ALA A 339 5.95 -24.41 -0.51
C ALA A 339 7.47 -24.28 -0.23
N ALA A 340 8.08 -25.36 0.27
CA ALA A 340 9.49 -25.38 0.68
C ALA A 340 10.48 -25.08 -0.47
N ASP A 341 10.08 -25.28 -1.74
CA ASP A 341 10.92 -25.13 -2.93
C ASP A 341 10.59 -23.90 -3.81
N SER A 342 9.82 -22.94 -3.31
CA SER A 342 9.45 -21.74 -4.09
C SER A 342 10.61 -20.73 -4.18
N ALA A 343 11.70 -21.10 -4.84
CA ALA A 343 12.57 -20.14 -5.51
C ALA A 343 11.78 -19.54 -6.70
N ALA A 344 11.24 -18.34 -6.51
CA ALA A 344 10.59 -17.45 -7.48
C ALA A 344 9.51 -18.06 -8.41
N PRO A 345 8.31 -17.45 -8.54
CA PRO A 345 7.37 -17.87 -9.58
C PRO A 345 8.00 -17.69 -10.98
N PRO A 346 7.67 -18.57 -11.95
CA PRO A 346 8.11 -18.40 -13.34
C PRO A 346 7.60 -17.05 -13.87
N SER A 347 8.42 -16.38 -14.69
CA SER A 347 8.03 -15.18 -15.44
C SER A 347 6.68 -15.39 -16.14
N PRO A 348 5.81 -14.37 -16.23
CA PRO A 348 4.59 -14.48 -17.03
C PRO A 348 4.96 -14.55 -18.52
N GLY A 349 4.99 -15.74 -19.09
CA GLY A 349 5.16 -15.94 -20.53
C GLY A 349 5.05 -17.40 -21.01
N SER A 350 3.98 -17.69 -21.77
CA SER A 350 3.69 -18.90 -22.60
C SER A 350 3.40 -20.22 -21.86
N SER A 351 2.38 -21.05 -22.12
CA SER A 351 1.27 -21.16 -23.09
C SER A 351 0.17 -22.08 -22.46
N SER A 352 -1.12 -21.97 -22.76
CA SER A 352 -1.77 -22.74 -23.84
C SER A 352 -3.23 -22.27 -24.09
N SER A 353 -3.63 -22.43 -25.35
CA SER A 353 -4.90 -22.05 -25.98
C SER A 353 -6.16 -22.46 -25.21
N ALA A 354 -7.03 -21.48 -24.95
CA ALA A 354 -8.48 -21.69 -24.86
C ALA A 354 -9.16 -20.69 -25.82
N ALA A 355 -9.99 -21.21 -26.71
CA ALA A 355 -10.64 -20.48 -27.80
C ALA A 355 -11.53 -19.33 -27.29
N PRO A 356 -11.62 -18.20 -28.01
CA PRO A 356 -12.50 -17.09 -27.63
C PRO A 356 -13.97 -17.41 -27.97
N PRO A 357 -14.96 -16.90 -27.20
CA PRO A 357 -16.36 -16.93 -27.61
C PRO A 357 -16.61 -15.91 -28.75
N PRO A 358 -17.64 -16.12 -29.60
CA PRO A 358 -17.83 -15.36 -30.83
C PRO A 358 -18.20 -13.89 -30.56
N SER A 359 -17.62 -13.01 -31.38
CA SER A 359 -17.85 -11.57 -31.33
C SER A 359 -19.25 -11.18 -31.82
N VAL A 360 -19.97 -10.41 -31.01
CA VAL A 360 -21.17 -9.68 -31.47
C VAL A 360 -20.72 -8.32 -32.00
N ALA A 361 -20.91 -8.12 -33.31
CA ALA A 361 -20.65 -6.85 -33.98
C ALA A 361 -21.67 -5.79 -33.54
N VAL A 362 -21.18 -4.63 -33.09
CA VAL A 362 -22.00 -3.42 -32.93
C VAL A 362 -21.63 -2.46 -34.05
N LEU A 363 -22.57 -2.24 -34.97
CA LEU A 363 -22.53 -1.20 -35.99
C LEU A 363 -22.47 0.18 -35.31
N VAL A 364 -21.49 1.01 -35.70
CA VAL A 364 -21.49 2.45 -35.43
C VAL A 364 -21.82 3.18 -36.72
N ALA A 365 -22.99 3.83 -36.76
CA ALA A 365 -23.37 4.74 -37.83
C ALA A 365 -22.70 6.11 -37.64
N ALA A 366 -22.15 6.64 -38.74
CA ALA A 366 -21.57 7.97 -38.84
C ALA A 366 -22.65 9.07 -38.95
N PRO A 367 -22.36 10.33 -38.55
CA PRO A 367 -23.11 11.47 -39.04
C PRO A 367 -22.33 12.29 -40.08
N SER A 368 -23.09 12.74 -41.07
CA SER A 368 -22.71 13.49 -42.26
C SER A 368 -22.27 14.94 -41.99
N SER A 369 -21.50 15.44 -42.95
CA SER A 369 -20.97 16.79 -43.16
C SER A 369 -22.00 17.91 -43.27
N VAL A 370 -21.66 19.12 -42.78
CA VAL A 370 -22.05 20.40 -43.42
C VAL A 370 -20.96 21.48 -43.27
N ALA A 371 -20.51 21.94 -44.45
CA ALA A 371 -20.01 23.26 -44.91
C ALA A 371 -18.89 24.07 -44.21
N ARG A 372 -17.94 24.47 -45.07
CA ARG A 372 -16.86 25.46 -44.92
C ARG A 372 -17.39 26.89 -44.77
N SER A 373 -16.63 27.75 -44.08
CA SER A 373 -16.20 29.05 -44.63
C SER A 373 -15.09 29.75 -43.81
N ALA A 374 -14.15 30.33 -44.57
CA ALA A 374 -13.27 31.48 -44.32
C ALA A 374 -12.16 31.43 -43.24
N ALA A 375 -10.90 31.42 -43.71
CA ALA A 375 -9.76 32.10 -43.08
C ALA A 375 -9.79 33.61 -43.46
N PRO A 376 -8.97 34.55 -42.92
CA PRO A 376 -7.75 34.40 -42.10
C PRO A 376 -7.58 35.41 -40.92
N SER A 377 -6.57 35.24 -40.07
CA SER A 377 -5.72 36.35 -39.53
C SER A 377 -4.79 35.86 -38.40
N LYS A 378 -3.49 36.14 -38.57
CA LYS A 378 -2.45 35.98 -37.55
C LYS A 378 -2.73 36.94 -36.39
N ARG A 379 -3.19 36.40 -35.24
CA ARG A 379 -3.21 37.13 -33.97
C ARG A 379 -2.48 36.32 -32.89
N THR A 380 -1.47 36.97 -32.33
CA THR A 380 -0.67 36.56 -31.18
C THR A 380 -1.48 35.79 -30.14
N LYS A 381 -1.08 34.55 -29.84
CA LYS A 381 -1.65 33.74 -28.77
C LYS A 381 -1.39 34.43 -27.42
N ARG A 382 -2.33 35.28 -26.99
CA ARG A 382 -2.47 35.67 -25.59
C ARG A 382 -2.69 34.40 -24.77
N ALA A 383 -1.80 34.15 -23.82
CA ALA A 383 -1.98 33.12 -22.81
C ALA A 383 -3.34 33.28 -22.14
N VAL A 384 -4.25 32.33 -22.38
CA VAL A 384 -5.48 32.19 -21.61
C VAL A 384 -5.06 31.78 -20.20
N VAL A 385 -5.05 32.74 -19.28
CA VAL A 385 -4.86 32.48 -17.85
C VAL A 385 -6.06 31.65 -17.40
N ARG A 386 -5.88 30.33 -17.24
CA ARG A 386 -6.88 29.44 -16.65
C ARG A 386 -7.24 29.97 -15.25
N ALA A 387 -8.49 30.34 -15.08
CA ALA A 387 -9.06 30.87 -13.84
C ALA A 387 -8.85 29.92 -12.64
N ALA A 388 -8.76 30.47 -11.43
CA ALA A 388 -8.55 29.70 -10.20
C ALA A 388 -9.79 28.85 -9.86
N ALA A 389 -9.62 27.53 -9.70
CA ALA A 389 -10.71 26.64 -9.34
C ALA A 389 -11.10 26.81 -7.85
N VAL A 390 -12.34 27.24 -7.59
CA VAL A 390 -12.98 27.21 -6.26
C VAL A 390 -13.76 25.91 -6.14
N LYS A 391 -13.47 25.10 -5.11
CA LYS A 391 -14.25 23.91 -4.77
C LYS A 391 -15.06 24.16 -3.51
N VAL A 392 -16.28 23.63 -3.47
CA VAL A 392 -17.16 23.72 -2.29
C VAL A 392 -17.61 22.31 -1.93
N ARG A 393 -17.39 21.91 -0.68
CA ARG A 393 -17.80 20.60 -0.13
C ARG A 393 -18.63 20.80 1.13
N TRP A 394 -19.68 20.00 1.31
CA TRP A 394 -20.43 19.96 2.57
C TRP A 394 -19.75 19.02 3.56
N LEU A 395 -19.53 19.47 4.80
CA LEU A 395 -19.07 18.65 5.91
C LEU A 395 -20.23 18.31 6.82
N LYS A 396 -20.71 17.07 6.73
CA LYS A 396 -21.84 16.57 7.54
C LYS A 396 -21.57 16.72 9.05
N ARG A 397 -20.37 16.34 9.53
CA ARG A 397 -19.99 16.38 10.96
C ARG A 397 -19.98 17.78 11.55
N ARG A 398 -19.65 18.82 10.77
CA ARG A 398 -19.56 20.22 11.22
C ARG A 398 -20.74 21.09 10.76
N ARG A 399 -21.69 20.51 10.03
CA ARG A 399 -22.82 21.25 9.40
C ARG A 399 -22.34 22.51 8.67
N ALA A 400 -21.24 22.38 7.93
CA ALA A 400 -20.52 23.51 7.35
C ALA A 400 -20.19 23.27 5.88
N PHE A 401 -20.18 24.33 5.07
CA PHE A 401 -19.55 24.32 3.77
C PHE A 401 -18.07 24.65 3.90
N VAL A 402 -17.23 23.83 3.30
CA VAL A 402 -15.80 24.12 3.13
C VAL A 402 -15.58 24.60 1.71
N VAL A 403 -15.04 25.81 1.61
CA VAL A 403 -14.64 26.42 0.35
C VAL A 403 -13.12 26.35 0.27
N THR A 404 -12.61 25.61 -0.71
CA THR A 404 -11.17 25.52 -1.00
C THR A 404 -10.84 26.19 -2.32
N THR A 405 -9.61 26.68 -2.41
CA THR A 405 -9.09 27.41 -3.57
C THR A 405 -7.73 26.84 -3.95
N ARG A 406 -7.38 26.93 -5.24
CA ARG A 406 -6.00 26.68 -5.68
C ARG A 406 -5.03 27.69 -5.05
N PRO A 407 -3.72 27.40 -4.98
CA PRO A 407 -2.76 28.33 -4.41
C PRO A 407 -2.76 29.71 -5.08
N PHE A 408 -2.88 30.77 -4.29
CA PHE A 408 -2.80 32.16 -4.77
C PHE A 408 -2.08 33.03 -3.73
N ALA A 409 -1.51 34.15 -4.17
CA ALA A 409 -1.00 35.21 -3.30
C ALA A 409 -1.94 36.41 -3.39
N GLY A 410 -2.23 37.07 -2.27
CA GLY A 410 -3.14 38.21 -2.18
C GLY A 410 -4.32 38.00 -1.21
N ARG A 411 -5.31 38.89 -1.27
CA ARG A 411 -6.50 38.84 -0.40
C ARG A 411 -7.62 38.04 -1.05
N VAL A 412 -8.17 37.08 -0.32
CA VAL A 412 -9.41 36.40 -0.66
C VAL A 412 -10.52 36.82 0.29
N SER A 413 -11.71 37.03 -0.28
CA SER A 413 -12.94 37.28 0.46
C SER A 413 -14.01 36.33 -0.04
N ILE A 414 -14.57 35.53 0.86
CA ILE A 414 -15.66 34.60 0.60
C ILE A 414 -16.84 35.00 1.48
N VAL A 415 -18.02 35.12 0.89
CA VAL A 415 -19.26 35.47 1.59
C VAL A 415 -20.35 34.48 1.17
N ALA A 416 -20.94 33.80 2.14
CA ALA A 416 -22.08 32.93 1.93
C ALA A 416 -23.38 33.63 2.33
N ARG A 417 -24.41 33.48 1.50
CA ARG A 417 -25.75 34.00 1.74
C ARG A 417 -26.81 32.90 1.61
N ALA A 418 -27.77 32.88 2.52
CA ALA A 418 -28.97 32.04 2.45
C ALA A 418 -30.20 32.94 2.60
N GLY A 419 -31.16 32.85 1.67
CA GLY A 419 -32.34 33.72 1.66
C GLY A 419 -32.00 35.23 1.65
N GLY A 420 -30.89 35.63 1.02
CA GLY A 420 -30.42 37.01 0.96
C GLY A 420 -29.57 37.48 2.16
N ARG A 421 -29.65 36.82 3.32
CA ARG A 421 -28.88 37.15 4.52
C ARG A 421 -27.49 36.53 4.49
N ILE A 422 -26.47 37.23 5.01
CA ILE A 422 -25.11 36.68 5.15
C ILE A 422 -25.13 35.64 6.28
N VAL A 423 -24.77 34.40 5.96
CA VAL A 423 -24.72 33.29 6.93
C VAL A 423 -23.29 32.92 7.31
N GLY A 424 -22.30 33.45 6.61
CA GLY A 424 -20.91 33.38 7.01
C GLY A 424 -19.99 34.08 6.03
N ASN A 425 -18.82 34.47 6.50
CA ASN A 425 -17.80 35.11 5.70
C ASN A 425 -16.41 34.59 6.08
N CYS A 426 -15.46 34.67 5.16
CA CYS A 426 -14.08 34.31 5.40
C CYS A 426 -13.19 35.24 4.59
N ARG A 427 -12.28 35.95 5.26
CA ARG A 427 -11.27 36.80 4.62
C ARG A 427 -9.89 36.31 5.02
N ARG A 428 -9.02 36.05 4.04
CA ARG A 428 -7.63 35.64 4.28
C ARG A 428 -6.69 36.40 3.36
N ARG A 429 -5.47 36.68 3.82
CA ARG A 429 -4.41 37.30 3.01
C ARG A 429 -3.18 36.41 3.05
N PHE A 430 -2.61 36.13 1.88
CA PHE A 430 -1.39 35.34 1.75
C PHE A 430 -0.31 36.16 1.05
N THR A 431 0.89 36.21 1.63
CA THR A 431 2.06 36.89 1.04
C THR A 431 2.77 36.01 0.00
N ARG A 432 2.56 34.69 0.04
CA ARG A 432 3.07 33.70 -0.92
C ARG A 432 1.92 32.79 -1.41
N PRO A 433 2.02 32.18 -2.61
CA PRO A 433 0.96 31.32 -3.14
C PRO A 433 0.65 30.14 -2.21
N ARG A 434 -0.54 30.14 -1.58
CA ARG A 434 -1.02 29.04 -0.72
C ARG A 434 -2.51 28.76 -0.97
N PRO A 435 -2.97 27.51 -0.86
CA PRO A 435 -4.39 27.22 -0.97
C PRO A 435 -5.11 27.76 0.27
N ALA A 436 -6.24 28.44 0.08
CA ALA A 436 -7.10 28.83 1.19
C ALA A 436 -8.20 27.80 1.38
N ALA A 437 -8.45 27.42 2.63
CA ALA A 437 -9.62 26.66 3.08
C ALA A 437 -10.42 27.51 4.08
N CYS A 438 -11.69 27.71 3.78
CA CYS A 438 -12.61 28.48 4.62
C CYS A 438 -13.80 27.60 5.01
N TYR A 439 -14.06 27.50 6.30
CA TYR A 439 -15.21 26.80 6.87
C TYR A 439 -16.32 27.81 7.10
N ILE A 440 -17.50 27.51 6.57
CA ILE A 440 -18.69 28.35 6.72
C ILE A 440 -19.76 27.48 7.38
N GLU A 441 -19.88 27.61 8.69
CA GLU A 441 -20.92 26.95 9.47
C GLU A 441 -22.28 27.53 9.11
N VAL A 442 -23.26 26.65 8.90
CA VAL A 442 -24.62 27.07 8.56
C VAL A 442 -25.50 26.79 9.76
N SER A 443 -25.93 27.86 10.45
CA SER A 443 -26.86 27.71 11.57
C SER A 443 -28.21 27.14 11.09
N THR A 444 -28.80 26.25 11.88
CA THR A 444 -30.04 25.53 11.54
C THR A 444 -31.23 26.48 11.35
N ARG A 445 -31.25 27.64 12.02
CA ARG A 445 -32.31 28.65 11.87
C ARG A 445 -32.26 29.38 10.52
N SER A 446 -31.07 29.56 9.92
CA SER A 446 -30.90 30.24 8.63
C SER A 446 -30.97 29.29 7.42
N ALA A 447 -30.65 28.01 7.64
CA ALA A 447 -30.67 26.95 6.61
C ALA A 447 -32.07 26.45 6.28
N ALA A 448 -32.92 26.28 7.29
CA ALA A 448 -34.20 25.57 7.14
C ALA A 448 -35.22 26.29 6.23
N ALA A 449 -35.14 27.63 6.12
CA ALA A 449 -36.08 28.42 5.32
C ALA A 449 -35.66 28.61 3.85
N ALA A 450 -34.37 28.49 3.52
CA ALA A 450 -33.85 28.89 2.20
C ALA A 450 -33.55 27.73 1.24
N GLY A 451 -33.32 26.52 1.75
CA GLY A 451 -33.00 25.30 0.97
C GLY A 451 -31.67 25.32 0.18
N ARG A 452 -31.07 26.49 -0.06
CA ARG A 452 -29.83 26.69 -0.80
C ARG A 452 -28.99 27.82 -0.19
N VAL A 453 -27.67 27.72 -0.35
CA VAL A 453 -26.70 28.77 0.00
C VAL A 453 -25.98 29.23 -1.28
N ARG A 454 -25.88 30.54 -1.48
CA ARG A 454 -25.03 31.16 -2.51
C ARG A 454 -23.71 31.58 -1.90
N ILE A 455 -22.61 31.20 -2.52
CA ILE A 455 -21.24 31.49 -2.08
C ILE A 455 -20.60 32.41 -3.12
N HIS A 456 -20.26 33.62 -2.70
CA HIS A 456 -19.56 34.61 -3.50
C HIS A 456 -18.08 34.63 -3.07
N ALA A 457 -17.17 34.22 -3.94
CA ALA A 457 -15.74 34.24 -3.73
C ALA A 457 -15.07 35.30 -4.62
N THR A 458 -14.23 36.13 -4.02
CA THR A 458 -13.45 37.15 -4.68
C THR A 458 -11.97 36.81 -4.50
N LEU A 459 -11.30 36.46 -5.60
CA LEU A 459 -9.92 35.95 -5.64
C LEU A 459 -8.98 36.91 -6.39
N PRO A 460 -7.73 37.08 -5.95
CA PRO A 460 -6.75 37.83 -6.70
C PRO A 460 -6.23 36.99 -7.86
N LEU A 461 -6.09 37.61 -9.04
CA LEU A 461 -5.39 37.07 -10.19
C LEU A 461 -4.05 37.80 -10.38
N ARG A 462 -3.19 37.27 -11.25
CA ARG A 462 -1.93 37.93 -11.62
C ARG A 462 -2.20 39.34 -12.17
N ARG A 463 -1.29 40.29 -11.86
CA ARG A 463 -1.32 41.70 -12.31
C ARG A 463 -2.50 42.53 -11.75
N GLY A 464 -2.85 42.34 -10.48
CA GLY A 464 -3.83 43.20 -9.77
C GLY A 464 -5.29 43.01 -10.17
N ARG A 465 -5.60 42.07 -11.06
CA ARG A 465 -6.98 41.74 -11.45
C ARG A 465 -7.65 40.87 -10.38
N VAL A 466 -8.97 40.90 -10.32
CA VAL A 466 -9.76 40.12 -9.37
C VAL A 466 -10.76 39.24 -10.12
N GLN A 467 -10.84 37.97 -9.74
CA GLN A 467 -11.87 37.04 -10.19
C GLN A 467 -13.00 36.98 -9.16
N ARG A 468 -14.25 37.11 -9.61
CA ARG A 468 -15.43 36.85 -8.78
C ARG A 468 -16.10 35.57 -9.25
N VAL A 469 -16.36 34.66 -8.32
CA VAL A 469 -17.00 33.36 -8.56
C VAL A 469 -18.24 33.28 -7.67
N THR A 470 -19.38 32.92 -8.24
CA THR A 470 -20.61 32.66 -7.48
C THR A 470 -21.02 31.21 -7.68
N LEU A 471 -21.21 30.47 -6.59
CA LEU A 471 -21.64 29.08 -6.60
C LEU A 471 -22.88 28.93 -5.73
N THR A 472 -23.89 28.18 -6.21
CA THR A 472 -25.09 27.87 -5.43
C THR A 472 -25.07 26.38 -5.06
N ARG A 473 -25.28 26.07 -3.79
CA ARG A 473 -25.35 24.69 -3.29
C ARG A 473 -26.62 24.45 -2.50
N ALA A 474 -27.22 23.28 -2.69
CA ALA A 474 -28.32 22.81 -1.84
C ALA A 474 -27.80 22.58 -0.42
N ILE A 475 -28.61 22.93 0.57
CA ILE A 475 -28.35 22.57 1.96
C ILE A 475 -28.99 21.19 2.17
N PRO A 476 -28.22 20.14 2.50
CA PRO A 476 -28.80 18.83 2.76
C PRO A 476 -29.82 18.90 3.90
N ALA A 477 -30.95 18.20 3.75
CA ALA A 477 -31.97 18.12 4.79
C ALA A 477 -31.34 17.58 6.09
N MET A 478 -31.55 18.29 7.19
CA MET A 478 -31.08 17.87 8.50
C MET A 478 -32.23 17.22 9.28
N PRO A 479 -32.01 16.09 9.96
CA PRO A 479 -33.02 15.51 10.84
C PRO A 479 -33.41 16.52 11.93
N ARG A 480 -34.72 16.72 12.12
CA ARG A 480 -35.24 17.53 13.24
C ARG A 480 -34.87 16.82 14.54
N GLY A 481 -34.11 17.49 15.41
CA GLY A 481 -33.74 16.96 16.72
C GLY A 481 -32.25 16.63 16.86
N ALA A 482 -31.43 17.66 16.99
CA ALA A 482 -30.16 17.57 17.72
C ALA A 482 -29.77 19.01 18.09
N GLY A 483 -29.94 19.30 19.38
CA GLY A 483 -29.72 20.58 20.01
C GLY A 483 -28.32 21.15 19.76
N ALA A 484 -28.24 22.47 19.88
CA ALA A 484 -27.02 23.22 19.70
C ALA A 484 -25.99 22.85 20.77
N LEU A 485 -24.91 22.18 20.38
CA LEU A 485 -23.67 22.23 21.16
C LEU A 485 -22.92 23.50 20.74
N ARG A 486 -23.03 24.53 21.57
CA ARG A 486 -22.16 25.71 21.51
C ARG A 486 -20.76 25.30 21.96
N LEU A 487 -19.77 25.45 21.09
CA LEU A 487 -18.38 25.64 21.49
C LEU A 487 -17.89 26.93 20.85
N THR A 488 -17.84 27.99 21.67
CA THR A 488 -17.15 29.25 21.39
C THR A 488 -15.65 29.03 21.52
N GLY A 489 -14.86 29.48 20.55
CA GLY A 489 -13.39 29.48 20.69
C GLY A 489 -12.66 29.88 19.42
N THR A 490 -12.12 31.09 19.43
CA THR A 490 -11.30 31.75 18.41
C THR A 490 -9.82 31.33 18.49
N GLY A 491 -9.16 31.07 17.36
CA GLY A 491 -7.68 31.12 17.24
C GLY A 491 -6.95 29.77 17.07
N PRO A 492 -5.75 29.76 16.44
CA PRO A 492 -5.13 28.57 15.85
C PRO A 492 -4.21 27.81 16.82
N ASP A 493 -3.73 26.65 16.38
CA ASP A 493 -2.80 25.73 17.05
C ASP A 493 -3.41 24.78 18.09
N SER A 494 -3.92 23.66 17.59
CA SER A 494 -3.77 22.32 18.19
C SER A 494 -4.50 21.29 17.32
N ILE A 495 -3.76 20.32 16.82
CA ILE A 495 -4.30 19.07 16.29
C ILE A 495 -4.37 18.12 17.48
N PRO A 496 -5.55 17.62 17.92
CA PRO A 496 -5.58 16.59 18.93
C PRO A 496 -5.45 15.19 18.31
N ARG A 497 -4.75 14.39 19.11
CA ARG A 497 -4.29 13.00 19.01
C ARG A 497 -5.24 12.01 18.37
#